data_AF-A0A1W1WZK8-F1
#
_entry.id   AF-A0A1W1WZK8-F1
#
_cell.length_a   1.000
_cell.length_b   1.000
_cell.length_c   1.000
_cell.angle_alpha   90.00
_cell.angle_beta   90.00
_cell.angle_gamma   90.00
#
_symmetry.space_group_name_H-M   'P 1'
#
loop_
_entity.id
_entity.type
_entity.pdbx_description
1 polymer ?
#
loop_
_entity_poly.entity_id
_entity_poly.type
_entity_poly.pdbx_seq_one_letter_code
_entity_poly.pdbx_strand_id
1 'polypeptide(L)' 'MKKDLHPTVNKVETTCSTCNTKYNFSSSAKNIKVDICASCHPFYTGDKSVAKSTGQVDKFNKKYGIK' A
#
# COMPACT_ATOMS: atom_id res chain seq x y z
N MET A 1 18.50 9.98 -24.67
CA MET A 1 18.75 11.21 -23.87
C MET A 1 19.26 12.30 -24.79
N LYS A 2 18.43 13.32 -25.08
CA LYS A 2 18.88 14.54 -25.76
C LYS A 2 19.43 15.50 -24.70
N LYS A 3 20.55 16.16 -24.99
CA LYS A 3 21.43 16.82 -23.99
C LYS A 3 20.78 17.96 -23.20
N ASP A 4 19.65 18.51 -23.64
CA ASP A 4 19.02 19.71 -23.01
C ASP A 4 17.53 19.59 -22.68
N LEU A 5 16.90 18.44 -22.97
CA LEU A 5 15.44 18.26 -22.82
C LEU A 5 15.05 17.26 -21.72
N HIS A 6 16.03 16.69 -21.01
CA HIS A 6 15.78 15.67 -20.00
C HIS A 6 16.23 16.14 -18.61
N PRO A 7 15.34 16.10 -17.60
CA PRO A 7 15.70 16.44 -16.24
C PRO A 7 16.65 15.38 -15.66
N THR A 8 17.58 15.84 -14.81
CA THR A 8 18.57 15.00 -14.16
C THR A 8 17.90 13.98 -13.25
N VAL A 9 18.16 12.70 -13.50
CA VAL A 9 17.63 11.59 -12.70
C VAL A 9 18.60 11.31 -11.55
N ASN A 10 18.11 11.40 -10.32
CA ASN A 10 18.86 11.09 -9.11
C ASN A 10 18.37 9.77 -8.51
N LYS A 11 19.27 9.01 -7.87
CA LYS A 11 18.88 7.85 -7.06
C LYS A 11 18.36 8.36 -5.72
N VAL A 12 17.15 7.95 -5.36
CA VAL A 12 16.44 8.38 -4.14
C VAL A 12 16.09 7.14 -3.34
N GLU A 13 16.49 7.14 -2.08
CA GLU A 13 16.07 6.17 -1.08
C GLU A 13 14.79 6.69 -0.41
N THR A 14 13.69 5.96 -0.56
CA THR A 14 12.39 6.31 0.05
C THR A 14 12.00 5.25 1.05
N THR A 15 11.73 5.67 2.29
CA THR A 15 11.21 4.78 3.33
C THR A 15 9.69 4.88 3.38
N CYS A 16 8.99 3.75 3.37
CA CYS A 16 7.54 3.77 3.55
C CYS A 16 7.16 3.96 5.02
N SER A 17 6.22 4.87 5.31
CA SER A 17 5.80 5.22 6.67
C SER A 17 5.22 4.04 7.48
N THR A 18 4.53 3.10 6.82
CA THR A 18 3.82 1.99 7.49
C THR A 18 4.61 0.67 7.54
N CYS A 19 5.40 0.38 6.50
CA CYS A 19 6.16 -0.87 6.36
C CYS A 19 7.64 -0.74 6.76
N ASN A 20 8.14 0.49 6.91
CA ASN A 20 9.56 0.83 7.04
C ASN A 20 10.46 0.20 5.96
N THR A 21 9.87 -0.28 4.86
CA THR A 21 10.60 -0.85 3.72
C THR A 21 11.28 0.27 2.96
N LYS A 22 12.57 0.06 2.67
CA LYS A 22 13.38 0.99 1.89
C LYS A 22 13.28 0.63 0.42
N TYR A 23 12.90 1.60 -0.40
CA TYR A 23 12.89 1.45 -1.85
C TYR A 23 13.92 2.37 -2.49
N ASN A 24 14.62 1.84 -3.48
CA ASN A 24 15.55 2.59 -4.30
C ASN A 24 14.88 2.93 -5.63
N PHE A 25 14.63 4.22 -5.88
CA PHE A 25 14.05 4.70 -7.13
C PHE A 25 14.99 5.67 -7.82
N SER A 26 14.93 5.71 -9.16
CA SER A 26 15.56 6.80 -9.93
C SER A 26 14.49 7.84 -10.23
N SER A 27 14.58 9.01 -9.59
CA SER A 27 13.62 10.11 -9.75
C SER A 27 14.34 11.44 -9.96
N SER A 28 13.70 12.37 -10.66
CA SER A 28 14.16 13.75 -10.75
C SER A 28 13.95 14.52 -9.44
N ALA A 29 12.99 14.09 -8.62
CA ALA A 29 12.68 14.70 -7.33
C ALA A 29 13.61 14.17 -6.22
N LYS A 30 14.18 15.05 -5.39
CA LYS A 30 15.20 14.69 -4.38
C LYS A 30 14.66 13.93 -3.17
N ASN A 31 13.40 14.14 -2.78
CA ASN A 31 12.78 13.52 -1.61
C ASN A 31 11.36 13.07 -1.95
N ILE A 32 11.08 11.79 -1.71
CA ILE A 32 9.75 11.21 -1.92
C ILE A 32 9.38 10.47 -0.63
N LYS A 33 8.25 10.85 -0.04
CA LYS A 33 7.64 10.14 1.08
C LYS A 33 6.54 9.25 0.54
N VAL A 34 6.54 7.98 0.95
CA VAL A 34 5.55 7.00 0.52
C VAL A 34 4.76 6.54 1.75
N ASP A 35 3.44 6.70 1.70
CA ASP A 35 2.59 6.29 2.81
C ASP A 35 2.16 4.82 2.73
N ILE A 36 1.94 4.29 1.52
CA ILE A 36 1.52 2.89 1.34
C ILE A 36 2.40 2.22 0.28
N CYS A 37 3.03 1.11 0.66
CA CYS A 37 3.86 0.30 -0.21
C CYS A 37 3.13 -0.95 -0.72
N ALA A 38 3.66 -1.59 -1.76
CA ALA A 38 3.14 -2.89 -2.24
C ALA A 38 3.14 -3.97 -1.14
N SER A 39 4.03 -3.85 -0.15
CA SER A 39 4.08 -4.76 0.99
C SER A 39 3.01 -4.48 2.07
N CYS A 40 2.35 -3.32 2.04
CA CYS A 40 1.35 -2.93 3.05
C CYS A 40 -0.03 -2.60 2.50
N HIS A 41 -0.21 -2.48 1.19
CA HIS A 41 -1.55 -2.22 0.67
C HIS A 41 -2.42 -3.49 0.86
N PRO A 42 -3.60 -3.40 1.50
CA PRO A 42 -4.49 -4.54 1.77
C PRO A 42 -4.84 -5.37 0.53
N PHE A 43 -4.83 -4.72 -0.65
CA PHE A 43 -4.98 -5.39 -1.94
C PHE A 43 -3.86 -6.39 -2.26
N TYR A 44 -2.61 -6.06 -1.93
CA TYR A 44 -1.44 -6.90 -2.21
C TYR A 44 -1.16 -7.91 -1.09
N THR A 45 -1.46 -7.58 0.18
CA THR A 45 -1.32 -8.53 1.29
C THR A 45 -2.42 -9.60 1.33
N GLY A 46 -3.47 -9.44 0.51
CA GLY A 46 -4.52 -10.45 0.36
C GLY A 46 -5.47 -10.53 1.56
N ASP A 47 -5.42 -9.54 2.48
CA ASP A 47 -6.34 -9.43 3.59
C ASP A 47 -7.74 -9.02 3.10
N LYS A 48 -8.48 -10.01 2.60
CA LYS A 48 -9.91 -9.93 2.26
C LYS A 48 -10.78 -9.69 3.50
N SER A 49 -10.19 -9.62 4.69
CA SER A 49 -10.85 -9.44 5.98
C SER A 49 -11.44 -8.04 6.18
N VAL A 50 -11.01 -7.03 5.42
CA VAL A 50 -11.65 -5.70 5.44
C VAL A 50 -13.06 -5.77 4.84
N ALA A 51 -13.31 -6.73 3.95
CA ALA A 51 -14.63 -7.14 3.51
C ALA A 51 -15.04 -8.44 4.21
N LYS A 52 -15.04 -8.48 5.54
CA LYS A 52 -15.93 -9.40 6.27
C LYS A 52 -17.34 -9.05 5.83
N SER A 53 -17.79 -9.67 4.75
CA SER A 53 -19.20 -9.76 4.40
C SER A 53 -19.87 -10.22 5.68
N THR A 54 -20.57 -9.30 6.36
CA THR A 54 -21.40 -9.65 7.50
C THR A 54 -22.52 -10.48 6.90
N GLY A 55 -22.22 -11.77 6.74
CA GLY A 55 -23.02 -12.68 5.95
C GLY A 55 -24.40 -12.77 6.56
N GLN A 56 -25.36 -13.25 5.77
CA GLN A 56 -26.68 -13.53 6.32
C GLN A 56 -26.60 -14.51 7.50
N VAL A 57 -25.59 -15.38 7.55
CA VAL A 57 -25.30 -16.30 8.65
C VAL A 57 -24.94 -15.57 9.95
N ASP A 58 -24.08 -14.54 9.92
CA ASP A 58 -23.77 -13.72 11.11
C ASP A 58 -25.00 -12.96 11.63
N LYS A 59 -25.86 -12.47 10.72
CA LYS A 59 -27.12 -11.81 11.09
C LYS A 59 -28.12 -12.80 11.68
N PHE A 60 -28.18 -14.01 11.15
CA PHE A 60 -29.02 -15.10 11.66
C PHE A 60 -28.56 -15.53 13.06
N ASN A 61 -27.26 -15.79 13.26
CA ASN A 61 -26.71 -16.17 14.56
C ASN A 61 -26.93 -15.08 15.63
N LYS A 62 -26.80 -13.79 15.26
CA LYS A 62 -27.15 -12.66 16.16
C LYS A 62 -28.63 -12.61 16.51
N LYS A 63 -29.52 -12.97 15.58
CA LYS A 63 -30.98 -12.89 15.79
C LYS A 63 -31.50 -14.05 16.64
N TYR A 64 -30.91 -15.23 16.53
CA TYR A 64 -31.35 -16.44 17.23
C TYR A 64 -30.47 -16.82 18.43
N GLY A 65 -29.42 -16.05 18.74
CA GLY A 65 -28.60 -16.23 19.95
C GLY A 65 -27.79 -17.53 19.98
N ILE A 66 -27.65 -18.21 18.84
CA ILE A 66 -26.88 -19.44 18.70
C ILE A 66 -25.43 -18.99 18.48
N LYS A 67 -24.60 -19.16 19.51
CA LYS A 67 -23.14 -19.00 19.39
C LYS A 67 -22.54 -20.13 18.57
#